data_AF-A0A3A0DZN0-F1
#
_entry.id   AF-A0A3A0DZN0-F1
#
_cell.length_a   1.000
_cell.length_b   1.000
_cell.length_c   1.000
_cell.angle_alpha   90.00
_cell.angle_beta   90.00
_cell.angle_gamma   90.00
#
_symmetry.space_group_name_H-M   'P 1'
#
loop_
_entity.id
_entity.type
_entity.pdbx_description
1 polymer ?
#
loop_
_entity_poly.entity_id
_entity_poly.type
_entity_poly.pdbx_seq_one_letter_code
_entity_poly.pdbx_strand_id
1 'polypeptide(L)'
;MVYIAIGCYEGRLAAGRRRLSSVNRRCRQFAITFNRAMAPGRILILAACAASVGCWEEIRYVPPPEAPADRPAHASLQPAAPSAMSAEATPPAPTADPAAPPPAGDAPQEPAGGEPSAAESLVESLPDDAATPAIGPAHEDESVLPTPPEMAQTPPATEPPDPAAAAEPDALSTAPEAAATDPLPVAQQRSLVWQAASKWSFAAALFAKEIDANRYEPIRAEAVDAARRLGVELPPLPAAAPANREADVIAMLRTAATDSLLGESQSRFTAAEAALARLAVRSHLLLLTYSPRLSGVAQQAAALRADAETSDLPAELWQPLATLLDGQAEYPAVKAAVFELHRRTALHLNQAAEAE
;
A
#
# COMPACT_ATOMS: atom_id res chain seq x y z
N MET A 1 -35.11 -7.50 -26.38
CA MET A 1 -33.83 -6.78 -26.52
C MET A 1 -33.97 -5.47 -25.76
N VAL A 2 -33.32 -5.35 -24.60
CA VAL A 2 -33.35 -4.14 -23.78
C VAL A 2 -31.90 -3.66 -23.69
N TYR A 3 -31.62 -2.53 -24.34
CA TYR A 3 -30.37 -1.79 -24.18
C TYR A 3 -30.42 -1.06 -22.84
N ILE A 4 -29.45 -1.33 -21.95
CA ILE A 4 -29.21 -0.48 -20.79
C ILE A 4 -27.98 0.37 -21.12
N ALA A 5 -28.24 1.63 -21.46
CA ALA A 5 -27.22 2.66 -21.54
C ALA A 5 -26.96 3.19 -20.13
N ILE A 6 -25.73 3.00 -19.62
CA ILE A 6 -25.25 3.68 -18.42
C ILE A 6 -24.49 4.91 -18.91
N GLY A 7 -25.19 6.05 -18.96
CA GLY A 7 -24.64 7.35 -19.27
C GLY A 7 -24.18 8.09 -18.01
N CYS A 8 -23.01 8.73 -18.12
CA CYS A 8 -22.36 9.58 -17.14
C CYS A 8 -23.28 10.66 -16.53
N TYR A 9 -23.09 10.96 -15.24
CA TYR A 9 -23.64 12.16 -14.61
C TYR A 9 -22.59 12.82 -13.71
N GLU A 10 -21.73 13.61 -14.33
CA GLU A 10 -21.06 14.74 -13.67
C GLU A 10 -21.67 16.04 -14.21
N GLY A 11 -21.95 16.98 -13.31
CA GLY A 11 -22.20 18.38 -13.67
C GLY A 11 -23.62 18.91 -13.46
N ARG A 12 -23.95 19.29 -12.21
CA ARG A 12 -24.53 20.61 -11.83
C ARG A 12 -25.09 20.59 -10.41
N LEU A 13 -24.30 21.07 -9.45
CA LEU A 13 -24.75 21.51 -8.14
C LEU A 13 -25.04 23.01 -8.19
N ALA A 14 -26.31 23.40 -8.31
CA ALA A 14 -26.87 24.64 -7.75
C ALA A 14 -28.35 24.80 -8.17
N ALA A 15 -29.26 24.20 -7.39
CA ALA A 15 -30.67 24.57 -7.18
C ALA A 15 -31.54 23.32 -7.03
N GLY A 16 -32.05 23.04 -5.81
CA GLY A 16 -33.08 22.01 -5.68
C GLY A 16 -33.23 21.32 -4.32
N ARG A 17 -32.95 21.99 -3.19
CA ARG A 17 -32.99 21.39 -1.85
C ARG A 17 -34.41 21.14 -1.28
N ARG A 18 -35.44 20.93 -2.12
CA ARG A 18 -36.84 20.68 -1.68
C ARG A 18 -37.58 19.50 -2.35
N ARG A 19 -36.89 18.64 -3.14
CA ARG A 19 -37.53 17.44 -3.76
C ARG A 19 -36.83 16.10 -3.47
N LEU A 20 -36.06 15.99 -2.38
CA LEU A 20 -35.37 14.73 -2.02
C LEU A 20 -36.12 13.86 -0.99
N SER A 21 -37.23 14.34 -0.40
CA SER A 21 -37.97 13.56 0.61
C SER A 21 -38.92 12.51 0.02
N SER A 22 -39.36 12.62 -1.24
CA SER A 22 -40.31 11.66 -1.84
C SER A 22 -39.62 10.45 -2.50
N VAL A 23 -38.38 10.60 -2.95
CA VAL A 23 -37.62 9.52 -3.61
C VAL A 23 -37.14 8.49 -2.57
N ASN A 24 -36.72 8.96 -1.40
CA ASN A 24 -36.20 8.08 -0.34
C ASN A 24 -37.30 7.17 0.28
N ARG A 25 -38.57 7.63 0.30
CA ARG A 25 -39.70 6.77 0.74
C ARG A 25 -40.04 5.66 -0.26
N ARG A 26 -39.93 5.90 -1.57
CA ARG A 26 -40.26 4.88 -2.59
C ARG A 26 -39.19 3.78 -2.68
N CYS A 27 -37.91 4.10 -2.48
CA CYS A 27 -36.84 3.10 -2.42
C CYS A 27 -36.96 2.19 -1.18
N ARG A 28 -37.34 2.73 -0.02
CA ARG A 28 -37.59 1.93 1.19
C ARG A 28 -38.81 1.00 1.06
N GLN A 29 -39.87 1.46 0.39
CA GLN A 29 -41.07 0.63 0.16
C GLN A 29 -40.80 -0.53 -0.82
N PHE A 30 -39.94 -0.32 -1.83
CA PHE A 30 -39.59 -1.37 -2.80
C PHE A 30 -38.73 -2.48 -2.16
N ALA A 31 -37.79 -2.13 -1.29
CA ALA A 31 -36.97 -3.11 -0.56
C ALA A 31 -37.79 -4.01 0.39
N ILE A 32 -38.83 -3.47 1.04
CA ILE A 32 -39.66 -4.25 1.97
C ILE A 32 -40.61 -5.20 1.22
N THR A 33 -41.07 -4.81 0.03
CA THR A 33 -41.99 -5.64 -0.75
C THR A 33 -41.25 -6.77 -1.49
N PHE A 34 -40.01 -6.52 -1.93
CA PHE A 34 -39.20 -7.54 -2.62
C PHE A 34 -38.76 -8.69 -1.70
N ASN A 35 -38.60 -8.44 -0.40
CA ASN A 35 -38.18 -9.46 0.56
C ASN A 35 -39.30 -10.43 0.98
N ARG A 36 -40.57 -10.10 0.69
CA ARG A 36 -41.73 -10.92 1.10
C ARG A 36 -42.21 -11.93 0.06
N ALA A 37 -41.63 -11.92 -1.14
CA ALA A 37 -42.04 -12.76 -2.26
C ALA A 37 -40.99 -13.82 -2.69
N MET A 38 -39.90 -13.99 -1.95
CA MET A 38 -38.87 -14.98 -2.27
C MET A 38 -39.11 -16.29 -1.56
N ALA A 39 -39.77 -17.22 -2.26
CA ALA A 39 -39.83 -18.63 -1.90
C ALA A 39 -38.41 -19.24 -1.84
N PRO A 40 -38.15 -20.20 -0.93
CA PRO A 40 -36.81 -20.73 -0.60
C PRO A 40 -36.07 -21.48 -1.73
N GLY A 41 -36.63 -21.55 -2.95
CA GLY A 41 -36.08 -22.34 -4.06
C GLY A 41 -35.11 -21.61 -5.01
N ARG A 42 -34.81 -20.32 -4.82
CA ARG A 42 -34.01 -19.53 -5.80
C ARG A 42 -32.64 -19.03 -5.32
N ILE A 43 -32.24 -19.36 -4.09
CA ILE A 43 -30.93 -18.96 -3.54
C ILE A 43 -29.75 -19.65 -4.26
N LEU A 44 -29.96 -20.82 -4.85
CA LEU A 44 -28.89 -21.55 -5.57
C LEU A 44 -28.50 -20.96 -6.92
N ILE A 45 -29.34 -20.15 -7.56
CA ILE A 45 -29.05 -19.61 -8.91
C ILE A 45 -28.25 -18.30 -8.83
N LEU A 46 -28.43 -17.49 -7.79
CA LEU A 46 -27.68 -16.23 -7.62
C LEU A 46 -26.24 -16.45 -7.14
N ALA A 47 -25.95 -17.55 -6.44
CA ALA A 47 -24.58 -17.92 -6.06
C ALA A 47 -23.73 -18.35 -7.27
N ALA A 48 -24.33 -18.93 -8.32
CA ALA A 48 -23.61 -19.35 -9.53
C ALA A 48 -23.24 -18.17 -10.45
N CYS A 49 -24.00 -17.07 -10.43
CA CYS A 49 -23.70 -15.88 -11.24
C CYS A 49 -22.62 -14.97 -10.63
N ALA A 50 -22.39 -15.02 -9.31
CA ALA A 50 -21.34 -14.23 -8.67
C ALA A 50 -19.93 -14.82 -8.90
N ALA A 51 -19.81 -16.10 -9.25
CA ALA A 51 -18.53 -16.74 -9.55
C ALA A 51 -18.06 -16.57 -11.00
N SER A 52 -18.88 -16.01 -11.90
CA SER A 52 -18.61 -15.97 -13.35
C SER A 52 -18.24 -14.58 -13.91
N VAL A 53 -18.04 -13.56 -13.07
CA VAL A 53 -17.64 -12.19 -13.51
C VAL A 53 -16.24 -11.78 -13.00
N GLY A 54 -15.49 -12.73 -12.42
CA GLY A 54 -14.07 -12.54 -12.15
C GLY A 54 -13.23 -12.87 -13.38
N CYS A 55 -13.26 -12.04 -14.43
CA CYS A 55 -12.25 -12.09 -15.48
C CYS A 55 -10.91 -11.65 -14.87
N TRP A 56 -10.19 -12.59 -14.26
CA TRP A 56 -8.76 -12.43 -14.06
C TRP A 56 -8.11 -12.62 -15.44
N GLU A 57 -7.75 -11.51 -16.08
CA GLU A 57 -6.85 -11.55 -17.23
C GLU A 57 -5.52 -12.15 -16.79
N GLU A 58 -5.24 -13.36 -17.29
CA GLU A 58 -3.96 -14.02 -17.20
C GLU A 58 -2.92 -13.14 -17.92
N ILE A 59 -2.12 -12.40 -17.16
CA ILE A 59 -0.98 -11.66 -17.70
C ILE A 59 0.07 -12.70 -18.10
N ARG A 60 0.06 -13.09 -19.38
CA ARG A 60 1.13 -13.91 -19.96
C ARG A 60 2.38 -13.04 -20.08
N TYR A 61 3.36 -13.35 -19.25
CA TYR A 61 4.69 -12.77 -19.36
C TYR A 61 5.34 -13.29 -20.65
N VAL A 62 5.38 -12.45 -21.68
CA VAL A 62 6.22 -12.69 -22.85
C VAL A 62 7.62 -12.20 -22.46
N PRO A 63 8.61 -13.10 -22.32
CA PRO A 63 9.96 -12.66 -22.05
C PRO A 63 10.44 -11.75 -23.20
N PRO A 64 11.16 -10.67 -22.89
CA PRO A 64 11.69 -9.80 -23.93
C PRO A 64 12.57 -10.61 -24.89
N PRO A 65 12.50 -10.34 -26.21
CA PRO A 65 13.31 -11.05 -27.19
C PRO A 65 14.78 -10.94 -26.81
N GLU A 66 15.47 -12.09 -26.77
CA GLU A 66 16.90 -12.15 -26.50
C GLU A 66 17.63 -11.19 -27.44
N ALA A 67 18.29 -10.20 -26.85
CA ALA A 67 19.13 -9.29 -27.61
C ALA A 67 20.22 -10.12 -28.32
N PRO A 68 20.49 -9.87 -29.62
CA PRO A 68 21.51 -10.59 -30.35
C PRO A 68 22.86 -10.46 -29.63
N ALA A 69 23.45 -11.62 -29.34
CA ALA A 69 24.71 -11.77 -28.65
C ALA A 69 25.89 -11.40 -29.57
N ASP A 70 26.02 -10.12 -29.91
CA ASP A 70 27.25 -9.56 -30.47
C ASP A 70 27.95 -8.74 -29.38
N ARG A 71 28.69 -9.43 -28.52
CA ARG A 71 29.65 -8.80 -27.61
C ARG A 71 31.07 -9.22 -27.99
N PRO A 72 31.92 -8.30 -28.46
CA PRO A 72 33.31 -8.62 -28.78
C PRO A 72 34.07 -9.00 -27.52
N ALA A 73 34.95 -10.00 -27.67
CA ALA A 73 35.86 -10.50 -26.65
C ALA A 73 36.74 -9.37 -26.09
N HIS A 74 36.41 -8.88 -24.89
CA HIS A 74 37.30 -8.02 -24.13
C HIS A 74 38.17 -8.86 -23.19
N ALA A 75 39.45 -8.91 -23.58
CA ALA A 75 40.66 -8.97 -22.79
C ALA A 75 40.57 -9.47 -21.34
N SER A 76 41.20 -10.62 -21.10
CA SER A 76 41.62 -11.11 -19.80
C SER A 76 42.31 -10.02 -18.96
N LEU A 77 41.69 -9.65 -17.85
CA LEU A 77 42.35 -8.93 -16.77
C LEU A 77 43.05 -9.94 -15.85
N GLN A 78 44.36 -9.72 -15.76
CA GLN A 78 45.33 -10.46 -14.97
C GLN A 78 45.12 -10.19 -13.46
N PRO A 79 45.13 -11.21 -12.58
CA PRO A 79 44.96 -11.00 -11.15
C PRO A 79 46.24 -10.40 -10.54
N ALA A 80 46.10 -9.23 -9.92
CA ALA A 80 47.15 -8.59 -9.15
C ALA A 80 47.35 -9.32 -7.80
N ALA A 81 48.62 -9.54 -7.44
CA ALA A 81 49.06 -10.21 -6.23
C ALA A 81 48.65 -9.46 -4.93
N PRO A 82 48.44 -10.16 -3.81
CA PRO A 82 48.19 -9.54 -2.52
C PRO A 82 49.48 -8.96 -1.92
N SER A 83 49.52 -7.64 -1.75
CA SER A 83 50.51 -6.97 -0.92
C SER A 83 50.22 -7.23 0.56
N ALA A 84 51.13 -7.96 1.20
CA ALA A 84 51.28 -8.02 2.64
C ALA A 84 51.99 -6.73 3.14
N MET A 85 51.55 -6.20 4.30
CA MET A 85 52.29 -5.43 5.33
C MET A 85 51.24 -4.71 6.21
N SER A 86 51.02 -5.12 7.47
CA SER A 86 51.78 -4.83 8.71
C SER A 86 51.18 -3.68 9.55
N ALA A 87 51.36 -3.80 10.88
CA ALA A 87 50.91 -2.97 12.01
C ALA A 87 49.49 -3.30 12.51
N GLU A 88 49.29 -4.14 13.53
CA GLU A 88 49.81 -4.11 14.92
C GLU A 88 49.37 -2.86 15.69
N ALA A 89 48.23 -2.97 16.36
CA ALA A 89 47.81 -2.09 17.45
C ALA A 89 47.13 -2.95 18.52
N THR A 90 47.89 -3.25 19.56
CA THR A 90 47.49 -3.94 20.80
C THR A 90 46.58 -3.04 21.64
N PRO A 91 45.38 -3.47 22.03
CA PRO A 91 44.66 -2.90 23.16
C PRO A 91 45.03 -3.63 24.48
N PRO A 92 45.10 -2.91 25.62
CA PRO A 92 45.52 -3.46 26.90
C PRO A 92 44.47 -4.38 27.54
N ALA A 93 44.99 -5.34 28.30
CA ALA A 93 44.27 -6.37 29.03
C ALA A 93 43.28 -5.83 30.09
N PRO A 94 42.09 -6.43 30.23
CA PRO A 94 41.30 -6.31 31.45
C PRO A 94 41.83 -7.25 32.54
N THR A 95 42.09 -6.66 33.70
CA THR A 95 42.44 -7.29 34.96
C THR A 95 41.42 -8.37 35.35
N ALA A 96 41.90 -9.59 35.55
CA ALA A 96 41.12 -10.71 36.07
C ALA A 96 40.92 -10.58 37.60
N ASP A 97 39.68 -10.72 38.02
CA ASP A 97 39.27 -10.96 39.41
C ASP A 97 39.06 -12.48 39.60
N PRO A 98 39.65 -13.14 40.62
CA PRO A 98 39.57 -14.59 40.77
C PRO A 98 38.38 -15.04 41.64
N ALA A 99 37.96 -16.27 41.35
CA ALA A 99 37.24 -17.21 42.24
C ALA A 99 35.71 -17.34 42.06
N ALA A 100 35.32 -18.25 41.17
CA ALA A 100 34.24 -19.19 41.43
C ALA A 100 34.51 -20.54 40.72
N PRO A 101 34.41 -21.70 41.40
CA PRO A 101 34.68 -23.02 40.83
C PRO A 101 33.53 -23.53 39.93
N PRO A 102 33.82 -24.40 38.93
CA PRO A 102 32.83 -24.93 38.01
C PRO A 102 32.02 -26.10 38.61
N PRO A 103 30.70 -26.21 38.34
CA PRO A 103 30.00 -27.48 38.46
C PRO A 103 30.27 -28.38 37.25
N ALA A 104 30.56 -29.64 37.56
CA ALA A 104 30.76 -30.74 36.64
C ALA A 104 29.42 -31.37 36.17
N GLY A 105 29.45 -32.00 34.99
CA GLY A 105 28.39 -32.88 34.43
C GLY A 105 27.34 -32.10 33.62
N ASP A 106 26.93 -32.49 32.42
CA ASP A 106 26.88 -33.80 31.78
C ASP A 106 26.91 -33.65 30.24
N ALA A 107 27.27 -34.75 29.60
CA ALA A 107 27.68 -34.92 28.22
C ALA A 107 26.66 -34.51 27.12
N PRO A 108 27.13 -34.20 25.90
CA PRO A 108 26.30 -34.22 24.70
C PRO A 108 26.08 -35.65 24.20
N GLN A 109 24.83 -36.11 24.17
CA GLN A 109 24.40 -37.26 23.37
C GLN A 109 24.17 -36.81 21.91
N GLU A 110 25.02 -37.28 21.00
CA GLU A 110 24.69 -37.43 19.57
C GLU A 110 23.64 -38.54 19.40
N PRO A 111 22.50 -38.28 18.75
CA PRO A 111 21.77 -39.32 18.06
C PRO A 111 22.26 -39.44 16.62
N ALA A 112 22.85 -40.60 16.38
CA ALA A 112 23.17 -41.15 15.08
C ALA A 112 21.93 -41.31 14.17
N GLY A 113 22.17 -41.21 12.86
CA GLY A 113 21.61 -42.12 11.86
C GLY A 113 20.18 -41.83 11.38
N GLY A 114 20.08 -41.36 10.13
CA GLY A 114 18.83 -41.32 9.41
C GLY A 114 18.98 -40.84 7.97
N GLU A 115 19.70 -41.59 7.13
CA GLU A 115 19.47 -41.57 5.68
C GLU A 115 18.09 -42.20 5.37
N PRO A 116 17.31 -41.55 4.50
CA PRO A 116 16.72 -42.28 3.37
C PRO A 116 17.09 -41.55 2.06
N SER A 117 17.84 -42.17 1.16
CA SER A 117 17.38 -43.18 0.18
C SER A 117 16.40 -42.63 -0.86
N ALA A 118 16.91 -42.54 -2.09
CA ALA A 118 16.27 -42.78 -3.39
C ALA A 118 14.83 -42.25 -3.61
N ALA A 119 14.63 -41.25 -4.48
CA ALA A 119 14.57 -41.40 -5.93
C ALA A 119 13.42 -42.31 -6.42
N GLU A 120 12.22 -41.73 -6.56
CA GLU A 120 11.21 -42.09 -7.57
C GLU A 120 10.51 -40.77 -7.95
N SER A 121 10.79 -40.18 -9.12
CA SER A 121 10.23 -40.51 -10.43
C SER A 121 8.69 -40.52 -10.43
N LEU A 122 8.09 -39.34 -10.58
CA LEU A 122 6.72 -39.20 -11.09
C LEU A 122 6.71 -38.19 -12.23
N VAL A 123 7.02 -38.70 -13.42
CA VAL A 123 6.66 -38.08 -14.70
C VAL A 123 5.19 -38.40 -14.91
N GLU A 124 4.30 -37.48 -14.52
CA GLU A 124 2.89 -37.58 -14.88
C GLU A 124 2.64 -36.72 -16.12
N SER A 125 2.40 -37.44 -17.21
CA SER A 125 2.10 -36.97 -18.55
C SER A 125 0.85 -36.08 -18.57
N LEU A 126 1.00 -34.82 -18.99
CA LEU A 126 -0.10 -33.98 -19.40
C LEU A 126 -0.54 -34.37 -20.83
N PRO A 127 -1.85 -34.57 -21.09
CA PRO A 127 -2.35 -34.85 -22.42
C PRO A 127 -2.27 -33.62 -23.33
N ASP A 128 -1.60 -33.80 -24.47
CA ASP A 128 -1.84 -33.08 -25.72
C ASP A 128 -3.31 -33.27 -26.13
N ASP A 129 -4.10 -32.19 -26.12
CA ASP A 129 -5.14 -31.90 -27.13
C ASP A 129 -6.00 -30.71 -26.69
N ALA A 130 -5.81 -29.56 -27.35
CA ALA A 130 -6.90 -28.59 -27.58
C ALA A 130 -6.51 -27.58 -28.67
N ALA A 131 -6.82 -27.98 -29.91
CA ALA A 131 -7.20 -27.16 -31.06
C ALA A 131 -6.98 -25.63 -30.95
N THR A 132 -5.98 -25.16 -31.70
CA THR A 132 -5.84 -23.76 -32.12
C THR A 132 -6.87 -23.45 -33.22
N PRO A 133 -7.81 -22.51 -33.04
CA PRO A 133 -8.52 -21.93 -34.17
C PRO A 133 -7.64 -20.85 -34.80
N ALA A 134 -7.34 -21.05 -36.09
CA ALA A 134 -6.73 -20.05 -36.96
C ALA A 134 -7.64 -18.82 -37.07
N ILE A 135 -7.17 -17.67 -36.61
CA ILE A 135 -7.75 -16.36 -36.92
C ILE A 135 -6.87 -15.74 -38.01
N GLY A 136 -7.45 -15.60 -39.19
CA GLY A 136 -6.78 -15.13 -40.41
C GLY A 136 -6.47 -13.62 -40.40
N PRO A 137 -5.67 -13.17 -41.38
CA PRO A 137 -5.33 -11.77 -41.56
C PRO A 137 -6.39 -11.07 -42.41
N ALA A 138 -6.88 -9.92 -41.95
CA ALA A 138 -7.57 -8.92 -42.76
C ALA A 138 -7.20 -7.55 -42.15
N HIS A 139 -6.23 -6.86 -42.75
CA HIS A 139 -6.44 -5.78 -43.73
C HIS A 139 -7.25 -4.60 -43.17
N GLU A 140 -6.55 -3.45 -43.17
CA GLU A 140 -7.04 -2.12 -43.55
C GLU A 140 -8.04 -1.44 -42.61
N ASP A 141 -7.69 -0.29 -42.04
CA ASP A 141 -7.77 0.97 -42.78
C ASP A 141 -7.17 2.13 -41.96
N GLU A 142 -6.33 2.89 -42.63
CA GLU A 142 -5.56 4.02 -42.16
C GLU A 142 -6.43 5.27 -42.33
N SER A 143 -7.28 5.59 -41.35
CA SER A 143 -8.09 6.81 -41.39
C SER A 143 -7.35 7.96 -40.68
N VAL A 144 -6.51 8.63 -41.46
CA VAL A 144 -5.87 9.91 -41.16
C VAL A 144 -6.96 11.00 -41.04
N LEU A 145 -7.19 11.50 -39.82
CA LEU A 145 -7.98 12.71 -39.60
C LEU A 145 -7.10 13.96 -39.75
N PRO A 146 -7.59 15.02 -40.43
CA PRO A 146 -6.83 16.24 -40.66
C PRO A 146 -6.72 17.11 -39.40
N THR A 147 -5.49 17.53 -39.11
CA THR A 147 -5.11 18.53 -38.11
C THR A 147 -5.75 19.89 -38.40
N PRO A 148 -6.45 20.53 -37.46
CA PRO A 148 -6.93 21.91 -37.61
C PRO A 148 -5.75 22.90 -37.64
N PRO A 149 -5.83 23.99 -38.44
CA PRO A 149 -4.79 25.00 -38.50
C PRO A 149 -4.66 25.79 -37.20
N GLU A 150 -3.42 25.85 -36.73
CA GLU A 150 -2.89 26.65 -35.64
C GLU A 150 -3.16 28.15 -35.90
N MET A 151 -4.14 28.71 -35.19
CA MET A 151 -4.31 30.16 -35.14
C MET A 151 -3.28 30.75 -34.18
N ALA A 152 -2.27 31.37 -34.77
CA ALA A 152 -1.31 32.24 -34.11
C ALA A 152 -2.05 33.30 -33.26
N GLN A 153 -2.02 33.13 -31.94
CA GLN A 153 -2.38 34.18 -30.99
C GLN A 153 -1.13 34.96 -30.64
N THR A 154 -1.13 36.20 -31.11
CA THR A 154 -0.17 37.27 -30.81
C THR A 154 -0.05 37.46 -29.30
N PRO A 155 1.16 37.51 -28.72
CA PRO A 155 1.34 37.90 -27.33
C PRO A 155 0.98 39.38 -27.14
N PRO A 156 0.10 39.74 -26.19
CA PRO A 156 -0.10 41.14 -25.82
C PRO A 156 1.13 41.67 -25.07
N ALA A 157 1.42 42.93 -25.37
CA ALA A 157 2.59 43.69 -24.97
C ALA A 157 2.83 43.69 -23.45
N THR A 158 4.10 43.55 -23.10
CA THR A 158 4.69 43.84 -21.80
C THR A 158 4.41 45.31 -21.43
N GLU A 159 3.51 45.51 -20.48
CA GLU A 159 3.32 46.79 -19.80
C GLU A 159 4.38 46.90 -18.68
N PRO A 160 5.17 47.98 -18.61
CA PRO A 160 6.18 48.16 -17.56
C PRO A 160 5.52 48.35 -16.19
N PRO A 161 6.08 47.77 -15.11
CA PRO A 161 5.53 47.94 -13.77
C PRO A 161 5.69 49.38 -13.27
N ASP A 162 4.57 49.94 -12.83
CA ASP A 162 4.43 51.25 -12.19
C ASP A 162 5.13 51.23 -10.80
N PRO A 163 6.22 52.00 -10.58
CA PRO A 163 6.99 51.97 -9.35
C PRO A 163 6.52 53.04 -8.37
N ALA A 164 5.21 53.17 -8.09
CA ALA A 164 4.75 54.18 -7.13
C ALA A 164 3.30 53.98 -6.67
N ALA A 165 3.01 52.97 -5.85
CA ALA A 165 1.75 52.98 -5.09
C ALA A 165 1.91 52.34 -3.71
N ALA A 166 1.96 53.25 -2.73
CA ALA A 166 1.38 53.13 -1.41
C ALA A 166 1.82 51.96 -0.50
N ALA A 167 2.64 52.33 0.48
CA ALA A 167 2.68 51.68 1.77
C ALA A 167 1.26 51.52 2.33
N GLU A 168 0.72 50.32 2.27
CA GLU A 168 -0.47 49.96 3.04
C GLU A 168 -0.06 49.69 4.49
N PRO A 169 -0.83 50.22 5.45
CA PRO A 169 -0.49 50.18 6.87
C PRO A 169 -0.58 48.76 7.41
N ASP A 170 0.23 48.49 8.42
CA ASP A 170 0.18 47.35 9.35
C ASP A 170 -1.26 46.93 9.70
N ALA A 171 -1.88 46.12 8.82
CA ALA A 171 -3.04 45.34 9.17
C ALA A 171 -2.49 44.23 10.05
N LEU A 172 -2.52 44.48 11.37
CA LEU A 172 -2.46 43.47 12.42
C LEU A 172 -3.31 42.28 11.99
N SER A 173 -2.65 41.31 11.35
CA SER A 173 -3.22 40.04 10.98
C SER A 173 -3.38 39.30 12.30
N THR A 174 -4.48 39.57 12.99
CA THR A 174 -4.99 38.71 14.05
C THR A 174 -5.25 37.37 13.40
N ALA A 175 -4.20 36.52 13.39
CA ALA A 175 -4.30 35.12 13.08
C ALA A 175 -5.48 34.59 13.90
N PRO A 176 -6.50 33.99 13.26
CA PRO A 176 -7.69 33.53 13.96
C PRO A 176 -7.22 32.59 15.08
N GLU A 177 -7.42 33.04 16.31
CA GLU A 177 -7.16 32.27 17.51
C GLU A 177 -7.92 30.95 17.35
N ALA A 178 -7.17 29.87 17.17
CA ALA A 178 -7.71 28.57 16.83
C ALA A 178 -8.72 28.16 17.89
N ALA A 179 -10.01 28.27 17.55
CA ALA A 179 -11.10 27.91 18.45
C ALA A 179 -10.84 26.49 18.97
N ALA A 180 -10.76 26.36 20.30
CA ALA A 180 -10.54 25.09 20.96
C ALA A 180 -11.56 24.08 20.42
N THR A 181 -11.08 23.14 19.61
CA THR A 181 -11.92 22.12 19.00
C THR A 181 -12.21 21.09 20.09
N ASP A 182 -13.49 20.83 20.34
CA ASP A 182 -13.90 19.81 21.31
C ASP A 182 -13.21 18.47 21.00
N PRO A 183 -12.76 17.72 22.03
CA PRO A 183 -12.08 16.45 21.82
C PRO A 183 -13.01 15.47 21.08
N LEU A 184 -12.46 14.80 20.05
CA LEU A 184 -13.19 13.80 19.29
C LEU A 184 -13.49 12.56 20.15
N PRO A 185 -14.62 11.87 19.91
CA PRO A 185 -14.86 10.54 20.49
C PRO A 185 -13.73 9.56 20.13
N VAL A 186 -13.37 8.68 21.05
CA VAL A 186 -12.19 7.82 20.92
C VAL A 186 -12.31 6.89 19.71
N ALA A 187 -13.49 6.32 19.45
CA ALA A 187 -13.66 5.43 18.30
C ALA A 187 -13.53 6.19 16.97
N GLN A 188 -14.06 7.42 16.91
CA GLN A 188 -13.91 8.28 15.73
C GLN A 188 -12.45 8.70 15.51
N GLN A 189 -11.73 9.03 16.58
CA GLN A 189 -10.30 9.36 16.54
C GLN A 189 -9.48 8.19 15.98
N ARG A 190 -9.71 6.96 16.47
CA ARG A 190 -9.04 5.75 15.97
C ARG A 190 -9.31 5.48 14.49
N SER A 191 -10.55 5.66 14.04
CA SER A 191 -10.90 5.52 12.61
C SER A 191 -10.14 6.52 11.74
N LEU A 192 -10.08 7.79 12.16
CA LEU A 192 -9.33 8.83 11.45
C LEU A 192 -7.82 8.55 11.43
N VAL A 193 -7.25 8.07 12.54
CA VAL A 193 -5.83 7.70 12.62
C VAL A 193 -5.50 6.60 11.61
N TRP A 194 -6.31 5.54 11.59
CA TRP A 194 -6.16 4.47 10.61
C TRP A 194 -6.28 4.98 9.17
N GLN A 195 -7.31 5.79 8.89
CA GLN A 195 -7.55 6.34 7.56
C GLN A 195 -6.36 7.19 7.07
N ALA A 196 -5.86 8.11 7.91
CA ALA A 196 -4.73 8.97 7.57
C ALA A 196 -3.48 8.12 7.26
N ALA A 197 -3.09 7.22 8.16
CA ALA A 197 -1.89 6.42 7.99
C ALA A 197 -1.98 5.40 6.84
N SER A 198 -3.11 4.70 6.72
CA SER A 198 -3.37 3.70 5.67
C SER A 198 -3.36 4.34 4.28
N LYS A 199 -4.14 5.40 4.06
CA LYS A 199 -4.24 6.05 2.75
C LYS A 199 -2.94 6.75 2.35
N TRP A 200 -2.27 7.41 3.30
CA TRP A 200 -0.97 8.05 3.03
C TRP A 200 0.09 7.03 2.62
N SER A 201 0.24 5.94 3.38
CA SER A 201 1.23 4.91 3.07
C SER A 201 0.91 4.14 1.78
N PHE A 202 -0.37 3.96 1.46
CA PHE A 202 -0.77 3.36 0.19
C PHE A 202 -0.47 4.29 -1.00
N ALA A 203 -0.79 5.58 -0.89
CA ALA A 203 -0.45 6.56 -1.91
C ALA A 203 1.07 6.66 -2.12
N ALA A 204 1.85 6.59 -1.03
CA ALA A 204 3.31 6.52 -1.11
C ALA A 204 3.80 5.27 -1.85
N ALA A 205 3.21 4.09 -1.61
CA ALA A 205 3.55 2.87 -2.32
C ALA A 205 3.21 2.95 -3.82
N LEU A 206 2.07 3.55 -4.19
CA LEU A 206 1.72 3.79 -5.59
C LEU A 206 2.69 4.78 -6.26
N PHE A 207 3.04 5.86 -5.56
CA PHE A 207 4.03 6.84 -6.02
C PHE A 207 5.41 6.19 -6.24
N ALA A 208 5.86 5.33 -5.32
CA ALA A 208 7.11 4.58 -5.45
C ALA A 208 7.13 3.68 -6.71
N LYS A 209 5.98 3.12 -7.09
CA LYS A 209 5.82 2.28 -8.29
C LYS A 209 5.51 3.07 -9.57
N GLU A 210 5.74 4.38 -9.55
CA GLU A 210 5.54 5.28 -10.70
C GLU A 210 4.13 5.23 -11.29
N ILE A 211 3.14 4.90 -10.44
CA ILE A 211 1.75 4.94 -10.85
C ILE A 211 1.34 6.39 -11.09
N ASP A 212 0.55 6.62 -12.14
CA ASP A 212 0.07 7.94 -12.54
C ASP A 212 -0.57 8.73 -11.37
N ALA A 213 -0.30 10.04 -11.33
CA ALA A 213 -0.75 10.94 -10.26
C ALA A 213 -2.27 10.96 -10.11
N ASN A 214 -3.03 10.79 -11.19
CA ASN A 214 -4.49 10.76 -11.12
C ASN A 214 -5.01 9.56 -10.31
N ARG A 215 -4.20 8.52 -10.08
CA ARG A 215 -4.57 7.36 -9.27
C ARG A 215 -4.23 7.52 -7.80
N TYR A 216 -3.10 8.13 -7.45
CA TYR A 216 -2.67 8.20 -6.04
C TYR A 216 -3.00 9.54 -5.36
N GLU A 217 -3.12 10.66 -6.09
CA GLU A 217 -3.44 11.97 -5.49
C GLU A 217 -4.82 12.02 -4.81
N PRO A 218 -5.90 11.41 -5.34
CA PRO A 218 -7.18 11.36 -4.63
C PRO A 218 -7.07 10.64 -3.28
N ILE A 219 -6.32 9.53 -3.24
CA ILE A 219 -6.08 8.73 -2.03
C ILE A 219 -5.27 9.55 -1.02
N ARG A 220 -4.24 10.26 -1.50
CA ARG A 220 -3.42 11.17 -0.69
C ARG A 220 -4.25 12.32 -0.12
N ALA A 221 -5.14 12.92 -0.91
CA ALA A 221 -6.02 14.00 -0.46
C ALA A 221 -6.96 13.54 0.67
N GLU A 222 -7.52 12.34 0.56
CA GLU A 222 -8.33 11.73 1.63
C GLU A 222 -7.52 11.42 2.90
N ALA A 223 -6.23 11.12 2.77
CA ALA A 223 -5.33 10.96 3.91
C ALA A 223 -5.07 12.31 4.60
N VAL A 224 -4.81 13.36 3.83
CA VAL A 224 -4.58 14.73 4.32
C VAL A 224 -5.82 15.28 5.01
N ASP A 225 -7.02 15.02 4.47
CA ASP A 225 -8.26 15.44 5.12
C ASP A 225 -8.46 14.76 6.48
N ALA A 226 -8.21 13.44 6.55
CA ALA A 226 -8.28 12.71 7.82
C ALA A 226 -7.26 13.23 8.85
N ALA A 227 -6.02 13.49 8.43
CA ALA A 227 -4.99 14.06 9.29
C ALA A 227 -5.33 15.49 9.75
N ARG A 228 -5.90 16.31 8.87
CA ARG A 228 -6.37 17.66 9.22
C ARG A 228 -7.43 17.63 10.32
N ARG A 229 -8.38 16.69 10.25
CA ARG A 229 -9.41 16.51 11.28
C ARG A 229 -8.83 16.08 12.63
N LEU A 230 -7.68 15.43 12.62
CA LEU A 230 -6.90 15.08 13.81
C LEU A 230 -5.99 16.22 14.29
N GLY A 231 -5.89 17.31 13.53
CA GLY A 231 -4.95 18.40 13.80
C GLY A 231 -3.49 17.96 13.66
N VAL A 232 -3.20 17.07 12.70
CA VAL A 232 -1.87 16.54 12.39
C VAL A 232 -1.53 16.82 10.94
N GLU A 233 -0.25 17.10 10.68
CA GLU A 233 0.28 17.23 9.33
C GLU A 233 0.96 15.93 8.89
N LEU A 234 0.66 15.47 7.67
CA LEU A 234 1.31 14.29 7.10
C LEU A 234 2.61 14.70 6.41
N PRO A 235 3.67 13.87 6.50
CA PRO A 235 4.90 14.12 5.75
C PRO A 235 4.61 14.19 4.25
N PRO A 236 5.18 15.18 3.53
CA PRO A 236 5.06 15.22 2.08
C PRO A 236 5.76 14.01 1.45
N LEU A 237 5.25 13.56 0.30
CA LEU A 237 5.97 12.56 -0.50
C LEU A 237 7.30 13.16 -1.00
N PRO A 238 8.38 12.37 -1.11
CA PRO A 238 9.68 12.88 -1.52
C PRO A 238 9.60 13.46 -2.93
N ALA A 239 10.39 14.51 -3.19
CA ALA A 239 10.48 15.10 -4.51
C ALA A 239 10.93 14.04 -5.54
N ALA A 240 10.30 14.03 -6.71
CA ALA A 240 10.37 12.93 -7.67
C ALA A 240 11.67 12.86 -8.48
N ALA A 241 12.85 12.76 -7.85
CA ALA A 241 14.06 12.39 -8.56
C ALA A 241 13.93 10.93 -9.04
N PRO A 242 13.95 10.66 -10.37
CA PRO A 242 13.53 9.37 -10.90
C PRO A 242 14.42 8.21 -10.47
N ALA A 243 15.73 8.44 -10.28
CA ALA A 243 16.69 7.37 -10.03
C ALA A 243 16.52 6.66 -8.68
N ASN A 244 15.99 7.34 -7.65
CA ASN A 244 15.96 6.84 -6.26
C ASN A 244 14.56 6.84 -5.62
N ARG A 245 13.51 7.11 -6.40
CA ARG A 245 12.14 7.32 -5.86
C ARG A 245 11.67 6.21 -4.91
N GLU A 246 11.80 4.95 -5.31
CA GLU A 246 11.36 3.82 -4.48
C GLU A 246 12.18 3.72 -3.19
N ALA A 247 13.50 3.92 -3.25
CA ALA A 247 14.38 3.88 -2.08
C ALA A 247 14.07 5.01 -1.10
N ASP A 248 13.85 6.23 -1.60
CA ASP A 248 13.50 7.40 -0.79
C ASP A 248 12.15 7.19 -0.08
N VAL A 249 11.17 6.61 -0.79
CA VAL A 249 9.87 6.26 -0.19
C VAL A 249 10.01 5.18 0.87
N ILE A 250 10.79 4.13 0.61
CA ILE A 250 11.05 3.07 1.60
C ILE A 250 11.69 3.66 2.86
N ALA A 251 12.68 4.55 2.72
CA ALA A 251 13.34 5.21 3.84
C ALA A 251 12.36 6.09 4.64
N MET A 252 11.54 6.88 3.96
CA MET A 252 10.49 7.69 4.57
C MET A 252 9.48 6.82 5.34
N LEU A 253 8.97 5.73 4.73
CA LEU A 253 8.00 4.85 5.37
C LEU A 253 8.58 4.10 6.58
N ARG A 254 9.85 3.69 6.53
CA ARG A 254 10.54 3.08 7.69
C ARG A 254 10.68 4.07 8.85
N THR A 255 11.01 5.31 8.54
CA THR A 255 11.11 6.39 9.53
C THR A 255 9.73 6.64 10.15
N ALA A 256 8.69 6.79 9.34
CA ALA A 256 7.32 6.97 9.83
C ALA A 256 6.79 5.78 10.65
N ALA A 257 7.19 4.55 10.31
CA ALA A 257 6.87 3.34 11.07
C ALA A 257 7.63 3.22 12.40
N THR A 258 8.66 4.03 12.64
CA THR A 258 9.50 3.99 13.85
C THR A 258 9.23 5.19 14.73
N ASP A 259 9.31 6.39 14.17
CA ASP A 259 9.23 7.66 14.90
C ASP A 259 7.78 8.15 15.11
N SER A 260 6.82 7.30 14.73
CA SER A 260 5.40 7.60 14.59
C SER A 260 5.16 8.70 13.55
N LEU A 261 4.33 8.40 12.55
CA LEU A 261 3.71 9.41 11.67
C LEU A 261 3.08 10.56 12.46
N LEU A 262 2.72 10.27 13.72
CA LEU A 262 2.09 11.15 14.69
C LEU A 262 3.09 11.62 15.78
N GLY A 263 4.40 11.62 15.52
CA GLY A 263 5.47 11.81 16.50
C GLY A 263 5.39 13.13 17.29
N GLU A 264 5.04 14.24 16.62
CA GLU A 264 4.82 15.53 17.29
C GLU A 264 3.52 15.57 18.11
N SER A 265 2.63 14.61 17.87
CA SER A 265 1.33 14.48 18.52
C SER A 265 1.27 13.36 19.56
N GLN A 266 2.41 12.84 20.02
CA GLN A 266 2.47 11.86 21.11
C GLN A 266 1.82 12.36 22.42
N SER A 267 1.66 13.67 22.60
CA SER A 267 0.88 14.24 23.70
C SER A 267 -0.63 14.12 23.52
N ARG A 268 -1.11 13.92 22.28
CA ARG A 268 -2.54 13.86 21.91
C ARG A 268 -3.04 12.43 21.68
N PHE A 269 -2.16 11.53 21.26
CA PHE A 269 -2.51 10.15 20.94
C PHE A 269 -1.99 9.17 21.97
N THR A 270 -2.82 8.17 22.27
CA THR A 270 -2.47 7.02 23.08
C THR A 270 -1.47 6.11 22.36
N ALA A 271 -0.79 5.25 23.13
CA ALA A 271 0.11 4.24 22.56
C ALA A 271 -0.60 3.32 21.55
N ALA A 272 -1.89 3.03 21.79
CA ALA A 272 -2.69 2.19 20.90
C ALA A 272 -2.95 2.85 19.54
N GLU A 273 -3.23 4.16 19.51
CA GLU A 273 -3.42 4.90 18.26
C GLU A 273 -2.12 5.05 17.47
N ALA A 274 -1.00 5.30 18.17
CA ALA A 274 0.31 5.32 17.53
C ALA A 274 0.67 3.95 16.92
N ALA A 275 0.38 2.86 17.64
CA ALA A 275 0.57 1.50 17.15
C ALA A 275 -0.33 1.17 15.95
N LEU A 276 -1.58 1.65 15.97
CA LEU A 276 -2.52 1.52 14.87
C LEU A 276 -2.00 2.19 13.59
N ALA A 277 -1.43 3.40 13.71
CA ALA A 277 -0.79 4.10 12.60
C ALA A 277 0.45 3.35 12.07
N ARG A 278 1.33 2.87 12.96
CA ARG A 278 2.52 2.10 12.58
C ARG A 278 2.16 0.80 11.87
N LEU A 279 1.14 0.08 12.34
CA LEU A 279 0.63 -1.12 11.70
C LEU A 279 0.19 -0.85 10.25
N ALA A 280 -0.55 0.24 10.03
CA ALA A 280 -1.00 0.64 8.70
C ALA A 280 0.18 0.93 7.75
N VAL A 281 1.18 1.67 8.24
CA VAL A 281 2.38 2.01 7.47
C VAL A 281 3.23 0.77 7.17
N ARG A 282 3.53 -0.06 8.18
CA ARG A 282 4.35 -1.27 8.02
C ARG A 282 3.73 -2.27 7.07
N SER A 283 2.42 -2.47 7.13
CA SER A 283 1.73 -3.41 6.25
C SER A 283 1.77 -2.96 4.77
N HIS A 284 1.64 -1.66 4.47
CA HIS A 284 1.87 -1.17 3.10
C HIS A 284 3.33 -1.16 2.68
N LEU A 285 4.28 -0.98 3.61
CA LEU A 285 5.71 -1.10 3.33
C LEU A 285 6.07 -2.51 2.81
N LEU A 286 5.35 -3.56 3.27
CA LEU A 286 5.51 -4.91 2.72
C LEU A 286 5.26 -4.98 1.21
N LEU A 287 4.40 -4.12 0.64
CA LEU A 287 4.17 -4.08 -0.81
C LEU A 287 5.40 -3.62 -1.61
N LEU A 288 6.36 -2.97 -0.94
CA LEU A 288 7.60 -2.50 -1.54
C LEU A 288 8.78 -3.41 -1.19
N THR A 289 8.84 -3.90 0.04
CA THR A 289 10.05 -4.56 0.57
C THR A 289 9.93 -6.05 0.79
N TYR A 290 8.74 -6.65 0.70
CA TYR A 290 8.57 -8.06 1.01
C TYR A 290 9.16 -8.96 -0.08
N SER A 291 9.97 -9.92 0.35
CA SER A 291 10.37 -11.07 -0.45
C SER A 291 10.57 -12.25 0.50
N PRO A 292 10.03 -13.44 0.19
CA PRO A 292 10.09 -14.60 1.08
C PRO A 292 11.53 -15.07 1.35
N ARG A 293 12.49 -14.70 0.49
CA ARG A 293 13.91 -15.07 0.59
C ARG A 293 14.76 -14.12 1.44
N LEU A 294 14.19 -13.01 1.93
CA LEU A 294 14.93 -12.06 2.74
C LEU A 294 15.06 -12.56 4.19
N SER A 295 16.26 -12.43 4.77
CA SER A 295 16.57 -12.88 6.14
C SER A 295 15.87 -12.07 7.25
N GLY A 296 15.12 -11.02 6.91
CA GLY A 296 14.42 -10.14 7.86
C GLY A 296 12.92 -10.39 8.03
N VAL A 297 12.32 -11.37 7.33
CA VAL A 297 10.86 -11.57 7.32
C VAL A 297 10.30 -11.87 8.72
N ALA A 298 10.96 -12.71 9.51
CA ALA A 298 10.52 -13.03 10.88
C ALA A 298 10.49 -11.80 11.79
N GLN A 299 11.46 -10.89 11.66
CA GLN A 299 11.48 -9.63 12.41
C GLN A 299 10.33 -8.70 11.98
N GLN A 300 10.01 -8.67 10.68
CA GLN A 300 8.86 -7.91 10.17
C GLN A 300 7.54 -8.46 10.72
N ALA A 301 7.37 -9.78 10.74
CA ALA A 301 6.18 -10.44 11.30
C ALA A 301 6.03 -10.14 12.80
N ALA A 302 7.12 -10.24 13.57
CA ALA A 302 7.12 -9.93 15.00
C ALA A 302 6.77 -8.46 15.28
N ALA A 303 7.34 -7.52 14.52
CA ALA A 303 7.03 -6.10 14.68
C ALA A 303 5.59 -5.77 14.29
N LEU A 304 5.07 -6.39 13.23
CA LEU A 304 3.67 -6.23 12.82
C LEU A 304 2.72 -6.73 13.90
N ARG A 305 3.01 -7.90 14.50
CA ARG A 305 2.25 -8.47 15.62
C ARG A 305 2.26 -7.53 16.84
N ALA A 306 3.43 -7.05 17.22
CA ALA A 306 3.57 -6.15 18.37
C ALA A 306 2.76 -4.85 18.20
N ASP A 307 2.81 -4.24 17.00
CA ASP A 307 1.98 -3.05 16.70
C ASP A 307 0.48 -3.40 16.71
N ALA A 308 0.08 -4.56 16.17
CA ALA A 308 -1.31 -4.97 16.16
C ALA A 308 -1.88 -5.25 17.55
N GLU A 309 -1.14 -5.96 18.40
CA GLU A 309 -1.50 -6.22 19.79
C GLU A 309 -1.57 -4.90 20.60
N THR A 310 -0.56 -4.04 20.45
CA THR A 310 -0.55 -2.72 21.13
C THR A 310 -1.70 -1.83 20.67
N SER A 311 -2.18 -1.99 19.44
CA SER A 311 -3.28 -1.20 18.89
C SER A 311 -4.67 -1.61 19.39
N ASP A 312 -4.77 -2.68 20.20
CA ASP A 312 -6.03 -3.30 20.64
C ASP A 312 -6.93 -3.76 19.48
N LEU A 313 -6.33 -4.14 18.33
CA LEU A 313 -7.10 -4.71 17.23
C LEU A 313 -7.39 -6.20 17.48
N PRO A 314 -8.63 -6.66 17.18
CA PRO A 314 -8.96 -8.08 17.25
C PRO A 314 -8.00 -8.94 16.41
N ALA A 315 -7.54 -10.05 16.98
CA ALA A 315 -6.56 -10.95 16.37
C ALA A 315 -7.00 -11.45 14.99
N GLU A 316 -8.30 -11.65 14.79
CA GLU A 316 -8.89 -12.17 13.56
C GLU A 316 -8.65 -11.24 12.35
N LEU A 317 -8.31 -9.97 12.59
CA LEU A 317 -8.02 -8.99 11.54
C LEU A 317 -6.59 -9.12 11.02
N TRP A 318 -5.60 -9.31 11.90
CA TRP A 318 -4.17 -9.20 11.56
C TRP A 318 -3.42 -10.53 11.57
N GLN A 319 -3.91 -11.53 12.31
CA GLN A 319 -3.25 -12.84 12.42
C GLN A 319 -3.09 -13.56 11.08
N PRO A 320 -4.04 -13.50 10.11
CA PRO A 320 -3.83 -14.12 8.79
C PRO A 320 -2.58 -13.60 8.06
N LEU A 321 -2.34 -12.28 8.11
CA LEU A 321 -1.14 -11.70 7.51
C LEU A 321 0.12 -12.14 8.26
N ALA A 322 0.10 -12.12 9.60
CA ALA A 322 1.23 -12.56 10.41
C ALA A 322 1.61 -14.03 10.13
N THR A 323 0.62 -14.93 10.04
CA THR A 323 0.82 -16.35 9.71
C THR A 323 1.48 -16.53 8.34
N LEU A 324 1.06 -15.74 7.33
CA LEU A 324 1.68 -15.79 6.00
C LEU A 324 3.14 -15.32 6.01
N LEU A 325 3.47 -14.32 6.83
CA LEU A 325 4.85 -13.84 6.96
C LEU A 325 5.72 -14.86 7.70
N ASP A 326 5.23 -15.45 8.80
CA ASP A 326 5.94 -16.49 9.54
C ASP A 326 6.21 -17.72 8.65
N GLY A 327 5.24 -18.08 7.79
CA GLY A 327 5.39 -19.15 6.81
C GLY A 327 6.13 -18.75 5.53
N GLN A 328 6.68 -17.53 5.44
CA GLN A 328 7.36 -17.00 4.25
C GLN A 328 6.57 -17.24 2.95
N ALA A 329 5.26 -16.99 2.99
CA ALA A 329 4.38 -17.23 1.86
C ALA A 329 4.77 -16.40 0.62
N GLU A 330 4.34 -16.85 -0.55
CA GLU A 330 4.61 -16.14 -1.81
C GLU A 330 4.01 -14.73 -1.83
N TYR A 331 4.70 -13.81 -2.52
CA TYR A 331 4.34 -12.39 -2.56
C TYR A 331 2.86 -12.12 -2.90
N PRO A 332 2.23 -12.80 -3.89
CA PRO A 332 0.81 -12.58 -4.20
C PRO A 332 -0.13 -12.85 -3.01
N ALA A 333 0.14 -13.86 -2.18
CA ALA A 333 -0.67 -14.19 -1.02
C ALA A 333 -0.52 -13.13 0.07
N VAL A 334 0.71 -12.68 0.33
CA VAL A 334 0.99 -11.60 1.28
C VAL A 334 0.34 -10.29 0.83
N LYS A 335 0.45 -9.93 -0.45
CA LYS A 335 -0.20 -8.75 -1.03
C LYS A 335 -1.72 -8.78 -0.83
N ALA A 336 -2.37 -9.91 -1.10
CA ALA A 336 -3.81 -10.07 -0.89
C ALA A 336 -4.19 -9.90 0.59
N ALA A 337 -3.42 -10.50 1.50
CA ALA A 337 -3.64 -10.38 2.94
C ALA A 337 -3.41 -8.97 3.49
N VAL A 338 -2.46 -8.21 2.94
CA VAL A 338 -2.29 -6.78 3.27
C VAL A 338 -3.55 -6.00 2.92
N PHE A 339 -4.09 -6.14 1.70
CA PHE A 339 -5.32 -5.44 1.33
C PHE A 339 -6.52 -5.85 2.18
N GLU A 340 -6.62 -7.14 2.51
CA GLU A 340 -7.72 -7.64 3.33
C GLU A 340 -7.64 -7.12 4.78
N LEU A 341 -6.44 -7.05 5.38
CA LEU A 341 -6.21 -6.39 6.67
C LEU A 341 -6.74 -4.95 6.63
N HIS A 342 -6.34 -4.17 5.62
CA HIS A 342 -6.74 -2.76 5.49
C HIS A 342 -8.25 -2.59 5.38
N ARG A 343 -8.89 -3.41 4.55
CA ARG A 343 -10.34 -3.40 4.36
C ARG A 343 -11.10 -3.75 5.64
N ARG A 344 -10.73 -4.85 6.31
CA ARG A 344 -11.45 -5.32 7.51
C ARG A 344 -11.23 -4.41 8.72
N THR A 345 -10.03 -3.86 8.91
CA THR A 345 -9.76 -2.91 9.99
C THR A 345 -10.55 -1.61 9.81
N ALA A 346 -10.61 -1.06 8.59
CA ALA A 346 -11.41 0.12 8.32
C ALA A 346 -12.90 -0.11 8.63
N LEU A 347 -13.45 -1.26 8.23
CA LEU A 347 -14.83 -1.63 8.55
C LEU A 347 -15.07 -1.72 10.06
N HIS A 348 -14.18 -2.40 10.78
CA HIS A 348 -14.29 -2.58 12.23
C HIS A 348 -14.28 -1.25 12.99
N LEU A 349 -13.34 -0.36 12.65
CA LEU A 349 -13.22 0.95 13.32
C LEU A 349 -14.39 1.87 13.01
N ASN A 350 -14.94 1.82 11.79
CA ASN A 350 -16.14 2.60 11.44
C ASN A 350 -17.38 2.12 12.20
N GLN A 351 -17.57 0.81 12.34
CA GLN A 351 -18.67 0.26 13.13
C GLN A 351 -18.57 0.66 14.61
N ALA A 352 -17.35 0.67 15.17
CA ALA A 352 -17.13 1.15 16.54
C ALA A 352 -17.47 2.64 16.68
N ALA A 353 -17.10 3.47 15.69
CA ALA A 353 -17.40 4.90 15.69
C ALA A 353 -18.88 5.24 15.51
N GLU A 354 -19.67 4.38 14.85
CA GLU A 354 -21.12 4.54 14.69
C GLU A 354 -21.92 4.10 15.92
N ALA A 355 -21.32 3.28 16.79
CA ALA A 355 -21.97 2.74 17.99
C ALA A 355 -21.82 3.65 19.23
N GLU A 356 -20.89 4.59 19.20
CA GLU A 356 -20.62 5.59 20.24
C GLU A 356 -21.50 6.83 20.09
#